data_AF-A0A2U2CAQ6-F1
#
_entry.id   AF-A0A2U2CAQ6-F1
#
_cell.length_a   1.000
_cell.length_b   1.000
_cell.length_c   1.000
_cell.angle_alpha   90.00
_cell.angle_beta   90.00
_cell.angle_gamma   90.00
#
_symmetry.space_group_name_H-M   'P 1'
#
loop_
_entity.id
_entity.type
_entity.pdbx_description
1 polymer ?
#
loop_
_entity_poly.entity_id
_entity_poly.type
_entity_poly.pdbx_seq_one_letter_code
_entity_poly.pdbx_strand_id
1 'polypeptide(L)'
;MAGDSCCHNGGNRPVSQAAHRGNLCGPTVKEDTMISTAIAAINMWGVLAAAAFAFVFGGVYYGVLTPKFYAVAMGREGEPAANFSPLFIVGPFVCNIAMIVTTAILLQVTGAEAIAQAVTLGLLVAIGYLLPMCMMIAINPNFPKPFYYTALNMPYLLVSGVMYSTILTLMA
;
A
#
# COMPACT_ATOMS: atom_id res chain seq x y z
N MET A 1 5.40 35.74 8.05
CA MET A 1 5.71 36.22 9.42
C MET A 1 4.77 35.49 10.37
N ALA A 2 5.34 34.64 11.22
CA ALA A 2 4.64 33.79 12.17
C ALA A 2 4.06 34.61 13.34
N GLY A 3 2.95 34.15 13.90
CA GLY A 3 2.32 34.74 15.08
C GLY A 3 1.95 33.66 16.09
N ASP A 4 2.97 33.14 16.78
CA ASP A 4 2.84 32.25 17.94
C ASP A 4 2.15 32.97 19.09
N SER A 5 0.85 32.72 19.26
CA SER A 5 0.02 33.38 20.29
C SER A 5 -0.21 32.50 21.55
N CYS A 6 0.49 31.37 21.69
CA CYS A 6 0.22 30.42 22.78
C CYS A 6 1.03 30.63 24.08
N CYS A 7 1.99 31.56 24.13
CA CYS A 7 2.95 31.60 25.26
C CYS A 7 3.07 32.95 26.00
N HIS A 8 2.07 33.83 25.98
CA HIS A 8 2.10 35.05 26.81
C HIS A 8 0.78 35.31 27.54
N ASN A 9 0.60 34.67 28.70
CA ASN A 9 0.00 35.30 29.86
C ASN A 9 0.32 34.53 31.16
N GLY A 10 1.53 34.71 31.69
CA GLY A 10 2.01 34.10 32.93
C GLY A 10 1.73 34.96 34.18
N GLY A 11 0.54 35.54 34.31
CA GLY A 11 0.17 36.40 35.44
C GLY A 11 -0.89 35.76 36.35
N ASN A 12 -0.48 35.40 37.57
CA ASN A 12 -1.32 35.11 38.75
C ASN A 12 -2.49 34.12 38.60
N ARG A 13 -2.21 32.80 38.66
CA ARG A 13 -3.24 31.81 39.02
C ARG A 13 -2.71 30.79 40.02
N PRO A 14 -3.57 30.32 40.96
CA PRO A 14 -3.17 29.45 42.06
C PRO A 14 -2.62 28.10 41.57
N VAL A 15 -1.61 27.62 42.30
CA VAL A 15 -0.76 26.42 42.03
C VAL A 15 -1.56 25.11 41.86
N SER A 16 -2.83 25.09 42.25
CA SER A 16 -3.72 23.92 42.14
C SER A 16 -4.14 23.55 40.72
N GLN A 17 -3.90 24.39 39.70
CA GLN A 17 -4.33 24.14 38.31
C GLN A 17 -3.19 23.71 37.36
N ALA A 18 -1.96 23.56 37.87
CA ALA A 18 -0.79 23.23 37.06
C ALA A 18 -0.68 21.72 36.72
N ALA A 19 -1.28 20.84 37.51
CA ALA A 19 -1.09 19.38 37.38
C ALA A 19 -1.90 18.72 36.25
N HIS A 20 -2.88 19.40 35.66
CA HIS A 20 -3.72 18.83 34.59
C HIS A 20 -3.37 19.29 33.17
N ARG A 21 -2.32 20.09 32.99
CA ARG A 21 -1.93 20.65 31.67
C ARG A 21 -0.79 19.90 30.97
N GLY A 22 -0.45 18.70 31.42
CA GLY A 22 0.67 17.93 30.85
C GLY A 22 0.43 17.31 29.46
N ASN A 23 -0.83 17.14 29.01
CA ASN A 23 -1.12 16.24 27.87
C ASN A 23 -1.93 16.86 26.71
N LEU A 24 -2.07 18.20 26.60
CA LEU A 24 -2.93 18.81 25.57
C LEU A 24 -2.20 19.32 24.31
N CYS A 25 -0.88 19.11 24.20
CA CYS A 25 -0.16 19.25 22.93
C CYS A 25 0.17 17.88 22.36
N GLY A 26 -0.86 17.13 21.98
CA GLY A 26 -0.72 15.98 21.09
C GLY A 26 -0.86 16.44 19.62
N PRO A 27 -0.16 15.82 18.66
CA PRO A 27 -0.37 16.10 17.25
C PRO A 27 -1.74 15.51 16.87
N THR A 28 -2.77 16.33 16.65
CA THR A 28 -4.12 15.79 16.36
C THR A 28 -4.86 16.63 15.31
N VAL A 29 -5.24 17.88 15.57
CA VAL A 29 -6.18 18.59 14.67
C VAL A 29 -5.67 18.80 13.22
N LYS A 30 -4.39 19.13 13.01
CA LYS A 30 -3.85 19.35 11.64
C LYS A 30 -3.63 18.05 10.88
N GLU A 31 -3.12 17.01 11.53
CA GLU A 31 -2.84 15.72 10.88
C GLU A 31 -4.12 14.94 10.58
N ASP A 32 -5.09 14.97 11.50
CA ASP A 32 -6.43 14.37 11.30
C ASP A 32 -7.13 15.00 10.08
N THR A 33 -6.92 16.30 9.86
CA THR A 33 -7.45 17.02 8.68
C THR A 33 -6.76 16.57 7.39
N MET A 34 -5.46 16.27 7.40
CA MET A 34 -4.72 15.92 6.18
C MET A 34 -5.13 14.56 5.63
N ILE A 35 -5.21 13.51 6.45
CA ILE A 35 -5.61 12.17 5.98
C ILE A 35 -7.07 12.16 5.53
N SER A 36 -7.96 12.82 6.27
CA SER A 36 -9.37 12.92 5.90
C SER A 36 -9.56 13.64 4.56
N THR A 37 -8.78 14.70 4.31
CA THR A 37 -8.80 15.43 3.04
C THR A 37 -8.22 14.58 1.90
N ALA A 38 -7.14 13.83 2.15
CA ALA A 38 -6.55 12.92 1.16
C ALA A 38 -7.55 11.85 0.70
N ILE A 39 -8.31 11.26 1.63
CA ILE A 39 -9.35 10.26 1.32
C ILE A 39 -10.49 10.89 0.50
N ALA A 40 -10.94 12.09 0.87
CA ALA A 40 -12.01 12.78 0.16
C ALA A 40 -11.64 13.17 -1.29
N ALA A 41 -10.34 13.32 -1.58
CA ALA A 41 -9.83 13.71 -2.89
C ALA A 41 -9.56 12.52 -3.85
N ILE A 42 -9.80 11.28 -3.43
CA ILE A 42 -9.49 10.11 -4.27
C ILE A 42 -10.46 10.04 -5.46
N ASN A 43 -9.92 10.00 -6.68
CA ASN A 43 -10.70 9.73 -7.89
C ASN A 43 -11.06 8.23 -7.99
N MET A 44 -12.34 7.91 -7.80
CA MET A 44 -12.85 6.54 -7.88
C MET A 44 -12.69 5.90 -9.27
N TRP A 45 -12.68 6.67 -10.36
CA TRP A 45 -12.41 6.13 -11.69
C TRP A 45 -10.97 5.67 -11.83
N GLY A 46 -10.02 6.39 -11.22
CA GLY A 46 -8.62 5.96 -11.12
C GLY A 46 -8.47 4.66 -10.35
N VAL A 47 -9.18 4.53 -9.22
CA VAL A 47 -9.21 3.28 -8.42
C VAL A 47 -9.77 2.12 -9.23
N LEU A 48 -10.89 2.32 -9.95
CA LEU A 48 -11.50 1.28 -10.80
C LEU A 48 -10.57 0.87 -11.96
N ALA A 49 -9.90 1.83 -12.60
CA ALA A 49 -8.96 1.55 -13.68
C ALA A 49 -7.74 0.74 -13.18
N ALA A 50 -7.18 1.12 -12.04
CA ALA A 50 -6.09 0.39 -11.41
C ALA A 50 -6.53 -1.01 -10.95
N ALA A 51 -7.77 -1.16 -10.46
CA ALA A 51 -8.32 -2.46 -10.06
C ALA A 51 -8.56 -3.38 -11.26
N ALA A 52 -9.04 -2.84 -12.39
CA ALA A 52 -9.18 -3.57 -13.64
C ALA A 52 -7.82 -4.06 -14.14
N PHE A 53 -6.80 -3.19 -14.11
CA PHE A 53 -5.42 -3.58 -14.40
C PHE A 53 -4.95 -4.69 -13.47
N ALA A 54 -5.12 -4.55 -12.15
CA ALA A 54 -4.70 -5.54 -11.16
C ALA A 54 -5.31 -6.92 -11.42
N PHE A 55 -6.61 -6.96 -11.73
CA PHE A 55 -7.33 -8.19 -12.01
C PHE A 55 -6.81 -8.87 -13.27
N VAL A 56 -6.71 -8.14 -14.38
CA VAL A 56 -6.24 -8.68 -15.67
C VAL A 56 -4.78 -9.11 -15.55
N PHE A 57 -3.92 -8.26 -15.01
CA PHE A 57 -2.50 -8.54 -14.89
C PHE A 57 -2.22 -9.71 -13.96
N GLY A 58 -2.88 -9.78 -12.80
CA GLY A 58 -2.79 -10.92 -11.89
C GLY A 58 -3.26 -12.22 -12.53
N GLY A 59 -4.40 -12.20 -13.22
CA GLY A 59 -4.93 -13.36 -13.95
C GLY A 59 -3.99 -13.85 -15.04
N VAL A 60 -3.41 -12.93 -15.83
CA VAL A 60 -2.43 -13.29 -16.86
C VAL A 60 -1.14 -13.81 -16.23
N TYR A 61 -0.58 -13.11 -15.24
CA TYR A 61 0.70 -13.44 -14.65
C TYR A 61 0.67 -14.80 -13.94
N TYR A 62 -0.29 -15.03 -13.05
CA TYR A 62 -0.37 -16.27 -12.26
C TYR A 62 -1.16 -17.37 -12.94
N GLY A 63 -2.18 -17.04 -13.73
CA GLY A 63 -3.01 -18.02 -14.43
C GLY A 63 -2.39 -18.54 -15.72
N VAL A 64 -1.61 -17.73 -16.43
CA VAL A 64 -1.09 -18.08 -17.76
C VAL A 64 0.43 -18.18 -17.78
N LEU A 65 1.14 -17.15 -17.32
CA LEU A 65 2.59 -17.05 -17.52
C LEU A 65 3.40 -17.88 -16.54
N THR A 66 3.01 -17.87 -15.26
CA THR A 66 3.81 -18.46 -14.17
C THR A 66 3.26 -19.70 -13.46
N PRO A 67 2.14 -20.36 -13.86
CA PRO A 67 1.53 -21.39 -13.01
C PRO A 67 2.47 -22.57 -12.72
N LYS A 68 3.27 -23.00 -13.71
CA LYS A 68 4.25 -24.08 -13.53
C LYS A 68 5.39 -23.70 -12.60
N PHE A 69 5.96 -22.51 -12.77
CA PHE A 69 7.02 -22.00 -11.90
C PHE A 69 6.53 -21.79 -10.47
N TYR A 70 5.27 -21.38 -10.32
CA TYR A 70 4.65 -21.20 -9.03
C TYR A 70 4.45 -22.53 -8.30
N ALA A 71 4.03 -23.59 -9.00
CA ALA A 71 3.98 -24.95 -8.46
C ALA A 71 5.37 -25.46 -8.03
N VAL A 72 6.40 -25.22 -8.84
CA VAL A 72 7.81 -25.52 -8.52
C VAL A 72 8.26 -24.82 -7.24
N ALA A 73 7.95 -23.53 -7.10
CA ALA A 73 8.31 -22.73 -5.94
C ALA A 73 7.64 -23.23 -4.65
N MET A 74 6.41 -23.73 -4.76
CA MET A 74 5.66 -24.31 -3.65
C MET A 74 5.97 -25.79 -3.39
N GLY A 75 6.80 -26.45 -4.23
CA GLY A 75 7.06 -27.89 -4.14
C GLY A 75 5.85 -28.76 -4.47
N ARG A 76 4.90 -28.23 -5.25
CA ARG A 76 3.65 -28.90 -5.64
C ARG A 76 3.72 -29.40 -7.07
N GLU A 77 4.92 -29.74 -7.52
CA GLU A 77 5.19 -30.25 -8.86
C GLU A 77 4.50 -31.61 -9.03
N GLY A 78 3.71 -31.78 -10.08
CA GLY A 78 2.98 -33.04 -10.34
C GLY A 78 1.69 -33.22 -9.56
N GLU A 79 1.33 -32.29 -8.66
CA GLU A 79 -0.01 -32.26 -8.08
C GLU A 79 -1.06 -31.82 -9.13
N PRO A 80 -2.32 -32.29 -9.00
CA PRO A 80 -3.43 -31.71 -9.75
C PRO A 80 -3.50 -30.20 -9.54
N ALA A 81 -3.93 -29.47 -10.58
CA ALA A 81 -4.13 -28.04 -10.47
C ALA A 81 -5.03 -27.71 -9.26
N ALA A 82 -4.62 -26.72 -8.47
CA ALA A 82 -5.38 -26.30 -7.30
C ALA A 82 -6.81 -25.91 -7.71
N ASN A 83 -7.79 -26.30 -6.91
CA ASN A 83 -9.19 -25.95 -7.16
C ASN A 83 -9.35 -24.42 -7.16
N PHE A 84 -10.05 -23.89 -8.16
CA PHE A 84 -10.43 -22.47 -8.25
C PHE A 84 -11.53 -22.13 -7.23
N SER A 85 -11.19 -22.19 -5.95
CA SER A 85 -12.05 -21.64 -4.91
C SER A 85 -12.23 -20.14 -5.14
N PRO A 86 -13.45 -19.58 -4.99
CA PRO A 86 -13.68 -18.13 -5.08
C PRO A 86 -12.71 -17.32 -4.21
N LEU A 87 -12.26 -17.87 -3.09
CA LEU A 87 -11.30 -17.24 -2.19
C LEU A 87 -9.97 -16.89 -2.90
N PHE A 88 -9.49 -17.75 -3.81
CA PHE A 88 -8.23 -17.53 -4.53
C PHE A 88 -8.33 -16.53 -5.68
N ILE A 89 -9.54 -16.06 -6.01
CA ILE A 89 -9.77 -15.03 -7.02
C ILE A 89 -10.19 -13.73 -6.34
N VAL A 90 -11.25 -13.79 -5.52
CA VAL A 90 -11.83 -12.63 -4.84
C VAL A 90 -10.89 -12.10 -3.75
N GLY A 91 -10.21 -12.99 -3.02
CA GLY A 91 -9.27 -12.60 -1.95
C GLY A 91 -8.18 -11.67 -2.47
N PRO A 92 -7.35 -12.10 -3.45
CA PRO A 92 -6.34 -11.23 -4.04
C PRO A 92 -6.90 -9.95 -4.66
N PHE A 93 -8.09 -10.00 -5.27
CA PHE A 93 -8.73 -8.81 -5.85
C PHE A 93 -9.07 -7.75 -4.78
N VAL A 94 -9.68 -8.16 -3.67
CA VAL A 94 -10.00 -7.26 -2.54
C VAL A 94 -8.72 -6.70 -1.92
N CYS A 95 -7.69 -7.52 -1.74
CA CYS A 95 -6.39 -7.06 -1.25
C CYS A 95 -5.76 -6.03 -2.20
N ASN A 96 -5.85 -6.22 -3.51
CA ASN A 96 -5.38 -5.24 -4.49
C ASN A 96 -6.14 -3.92 -4.39
N ILE A 97 -7.47 -3.93 -4.21
CA ILE A 97 -8.25 -2.69 -4.01
C ILE A 97 -7.75 -1.93 -2.77
N ALA A 98 -7.52 -2.62 -1.65
CA ALA A 98 -7.01 -2.00 -0.44
C ALA A 98 -5.62 -1.36 -0.67
N MET A 99 -4.74 -2.04 -1.41
CA MET A 99 -3.43 -1.50 -1.78
C MET A 99 -3.56 -0.27 -2.69
N ILE A 100 -4.43 -0.31 -3.70
CA ILE A 100 -4.65 0.81 -4.64
C ILE A 100 -5.18 2.04 -3.91
N VAL A 101 -6.17 1.89 -3.04
CA VAL A 101 -6.70 2.99 -2.22
C VAL A 101 -5.61 3.57 -1.34
N THR A 102 -4.81 2.71 -0.71
CA THR A 102 -3.65 3.15 0.09
C THR A 102 -2.64 3.93 -0.76
N THR A 103 -2.33 3.46 -1.98
CA THR A 103 -1.44 4.17 -2.90
C THR A 103 -2.01 5.54 -3.29
N ALA A 104 -3.32 5.66 -3.51
CA ALA A 104 -3.95 6.94 -3.78
C ALA A 104 -3.78 7.92 -2.62
N ILE A 105 -3.99 7.45 -1.38
CA ILE A 105 -3.75 8.26 -0.17
C ILE A 105 -2.28 8.69 -0.10
N LEU A 106 -1.33 7.79 -0.36
CA LEU A 106 0.10 8.11 -0.34
C LEU A 106 0.48 9.15 -1.40
N LEU A 107 -0.08 9.08 -2.61
CA LEU A 107 0.13 10.10 -3.64
C LEU A 107 -0.33 11.48 -3.16
N GLN A 108 -1.52 11.56 -2.57
CA GLN A 108 -2.08 12.81 -2.03
C GLN A 108 -1.24 13.37 -0.87
N VAL A 109 -0.84 12.53 0.07
CA VAL A 109 -0.07 12.94 1.25
C VAL A 109 1.36 13.37 0.88
N THR A 110 1.94 12.75 -0.15
CA THR A 110 3.28 13.10 -0.63
C THR A 110 3.27 14.28 -1.62
N GLY A 111 2.11 14.69 -2.13
CA GLY A 111 1.99 15.72 -3.16
C GLY A 111 2.63 15.30 -4.50
N ALA A 112 2.60 14.01 -4.81
CA ALA A 112 3.20 13.46 -6.03
C ALA A 112 2.26 13.67 -7.23
N GLU A 113 2.57 14.67 -8.06
CA GLU A 113 1.76 15.06 -9.22
C GLU A 113 2.39 14.59 -10.55
N ALA A 114 3.71 14.41 -10.59
CA ALA A 114 4.42 14.00 -11.81
C ALA A 114 4.52 12.47 -11.93
N ILE A 115 4.44 11.95 -13.17
CA ILE A 115 4.61 10.52 -13.46
C ILE A 115 5.92 9.96 -12.88
N ALA A 116 7.02 10.71 -12.96
CA ALA A 116 8.30 10.28 -12.39
C ALA A 116 8.25 10.09 -10.86
N GLN A 117 7.51 10.95 -10.15
CA GLN A 117 7.27 10.83 -8.71
C GLN A 117 6.38 9.62 -8.41
N ALA A 118 5.33 9.40 -9.22
CA ALA A 118 4.45 8.25 -9.09
C ALA A 118 5.20 6.92 -9.30
N VAL A 119 6.05 6.84 -10.33
CA VAL A 119 6.92 5.67 -10.57
C VAL A 119 7.85 5.45 -9.38
N THR A 120 8.48 6.51 -8.87
CA THR A 120 9.38 6.44 -7.70
C THR A 120 8.63 5.93 -6.46
N LEU A 121 7.43 6.44 -6.20
CA LEU A 121 6.58 5.99 -5.08
C LEU A 121 6.18 4.51 -5.26
N GLY A 122 5.77 4.12 -6.46
CA GLY A 122 5.38 2.74 -6.77
C GLY A 122 6.54 1.75 -6.57
N LEU A 123 7.74 2.11 -7.02
CA LEU A 123 8.96 1.33 -6.77
C LEU A 123 9.32 1.29 -5.28
N LEU A 124 9.21 2.41 -4.57
CA LEU A 124 9.49 2.48 -3.14
C LEU A 124 8.55 1.57 -2.35
N VAL A 125 7.25 1.58 -2.66
CA VAL A 125 6.27 0.68 -2.03
C VAL A 125 6.54 -0.78 -2.38
N ALA A 126 6.79 -1.08 -3.66
CA ALA A 126 7.01 -2.44 -4.10
C ALA A 126 8.30 -3.05 -3.52
N ILE A 127 9.41 -2.31 -3.55
CA ILE A 127 10.71 -2.76 -3.05
C ILE A 127 10.78 -2.69 -1.52
N GLY A 128 10.24 -1.62 -0.92
CA GLY A 128 10.35 -1.37 0.51
C GLY A 128 9.35 -2.14 1.37
N TYR A 129 8.16 -2.43 0.84
CA TYR A 129 7.10 -3.13 1.57
C TYR A 129 6.74 -4.48 0.95
N LEU A 130 6.34 -4.50 -0.32
CA LEU A 130 5.72 -5.70 -0.90
C LEU A 130 6.71 -6.85 -1.08
N LEU A 131 7.91 -6.57 -1.58
CA LEU A 131 8.94 -7.57 -1.81
C LEU A 131 9.44 -8.19 -0.48
N PRO A 132 9.78 -7.41 0.57
CA PRO A 132 10.09 -7.95 1.89
C PRO A 132 8.93 -8.74 2.51
N MET A 133 7.68 -8.24 2.40
CA MET A 133 6.51 -8.98 2.88
C MET A 133 6.38 -10.33 2.19
N CYS A 134 6.55 -10.38 0.87
CA CYS A 134 6.53 -11.61 0.10
C CYS A 134 7.61 -12.59 0.58
N MET A 135 8.83 -12.10 0.81
CA MET A 135 9.92 -12.93 1.34
C MET A 135 9.61 -13.43 2.76
N MET A 136 9.04 -12.59 3.61
CA MET A 136 8.65 -12.96 4.97
C MET A 136 7.63 -14.10 4.97
N ILE A 137 6.66 -14.08 4.05
CA ILE A 137 5.73 -15.19 3.83
C ILE A 137 6.49 -16.43 3.34
N ALA A 138 7.40 -16.25 2.37
CA ALA A 138 8.12 -17.34 1.73
C ALA A 138 9.09 -18.07 2.67
N ILE A 139 9.67 -17.41 3.69
CA ILE A 139 10.58 -18.05 4.66
C ILE A 139 9.85 -19.06 5.55
N ASN A 140 8.52 -19.05 5.56
CA ASN A 140 7.73 -20.06 6.27
C ASN A 140 8.13 -21.50 5.83
N PRO A 141 8.27 -22.46 6.76
CA PRO A 141 8.73 -23.82 6.46
C PRO A 141 7.85 -24.58 5.46
N ASN A 142 6.63 -24.12 5.18
CA ASN A 142 5.76 -24.70 4.16
C ASN A 142 6.18 -24.36 2.72
N PHE A 143 7.11 -23.41 2.51
CA PHE A 143 7.62 -23.06 1.20
C PHE A 143 9.04 -23.63 1.01
N PRO A 144 9.23 -24.68 0.19
CA PRO A 144 10.52 -25.36 0.06
C PRO A 144 11.58 -24.53 -0.68
N LYS A 145 11.17 -23.52 -1.46
CA LYS A 145 12.07 -22.69 -2.27
C LYS A 145 11.80 -21.19 -2.04
N PRO A 146 12.09 -20.64 -0.84
CA PRO A 146 11.68 -19.28 -0.42
C PRO A 146 12.19 -18.18 -1.35
N PHE A 147 13.47 -18.21 -1.71
CA PHE A 147 14.07 -17.23 -2.60
C PHE A 147 13.52 -17.33 -4.03
N TYR A 148 13.25 -18.55 -4.51
CA TYR A 148 12.68 -18.75 -5.84
C TYR A 148 11.23 -18.25 -5.91
N TYR A 149 10.42 -18.55 -4.88
CA TYR A 149 9.08 -17.99 -4.75
C TYR A 149 9.10 -16.47 -4.78
N THR A 150 10.00 -15.85 -4.00
CA THR A 150 10.10 -14.39 -3.95
C THR A 150 10.57 -13.80 -5.29
N ALA A 151 11.59 -14.39 -5.91
CA ALA A 151 12.07 -13.97 -7.22
C ALA A 151 10.98 -14.10 -8.30
N LEU A 152 10.12 -15.12 -8.22
CA LEU A 152 9.00 -15.31 -9.14
C LEU A 152 7.90 -14.26 -8.96
N ASN A 153 7.66 -13.81 -7.72
CA ASN A 153 6.64 -12.79 -7.42
C ASN A 153 7.15 -11.36 -7.63
N MET A 154 8.46 -11.13 -7.55
CA MET A 154 9.07 -9.80 -7.64
C MET A 154 8.62 -9.02 -8.90
N PRO A 155 8.65 -9.57 -10.14
CA PRO A 155 8.21 -8.81 -11.31
C PRO A 155 6.76 -8.36 -11.22
N TYR A 156 5.85 -9.22 -10.74
CA TYR A 156 4.46 -8.88 -10.54
C TYR A 156 4.30 -7.74 -9.53
N LEU A 157 5.00 -7.81 -8.39
CA LEU A 157 4.90 -6.80 -7.33
C LEU A 157 5.45 -5.43 -7.80
N LEU A 158 6.59 -5.43 -8.49
CA LEU A 158 7.21 -4.20 -9.02
C LEU A 158 6.32 -3.54 -10.07
N VAL A 159 5.85 -4.31 -11.06
CA VAL A 159 4.97 -3.79 -12.11
C VAL A 159 3.65 -3.31 -11.51
N SER A 160 3.05 -4.07 -10.60
CA SER A 160 1.80 -3.67 -9.96
C SER A 160 1.95 -2.37 -9.16
N GLY A 161 2.99 -2.25 -8.32
CA GLY A 161 3.22 -1.03 -7.54
C GLY A 161 3.39 0.21 -8.42
N VAL A 162 4.16 0.12 -9.50
CA VAL A 162 4.36 1.21 -10.47
C VAL A 162 3.08 1.54 -11.24
N MET A 163 2.35 0.52 -11.69
CA MET A 163 1.14 0.72 -12.48
C MET A 163 0.02 1.30 -11.63
N TYR A 164 -0.14 0.89 -10.37
CA TYR A 164 -1.13 1.47 -9.47
C TYR A 164 -0.90 2.96 -9.29
N SER A 165 0.32 3.37 -8.91
CA SER A 165 0.63 4.78 -8.72
C SER A 165 0.52 5.59 -10.01
N THR A 166 0.99 5.05 -11.14
CA THR A 166 0.93 5.75 -12.43
C THR A 166 -0.50 5.92 -12.94
N ILE A 167 -1.33 4.88 -12.89
CA ILE A 167 -2.74 4.97 -13.30
C ILE A 167 -3.49 6.00 -12.44
N LEU A 168 -3.27 5.97 -11.12
CA LEU A 168 -3.89 6.91 -10.21
C LEU A 168 -3.48 8.36 -10.52
N THR A 169 -2.19 8.62 -10.77
CA THR A 169 -1.70 9.97 -11.13
C THR A 169 -2.21 10.44 -12.49
N LEU A 170 -2.32 9.54 -13.49
CA LEU A 170 -2.84 9.90 -14.81
C LEU A 170 -4.33 10.24 -14.81
N MET A 171 -5.05 9.83 -13.76
CA MET A 171 -6.49 10.02 -13.61
C MET A 171 -6.84 10.92 -12.42
N ALA A 172 -5.84 11.53 -11.77
CA ALA A 172 -6.03 12.42 -10.63
C ALA A 172 -6.66 13.76 -11.04
#